data_AF-A0A9W4TJC3-F1
#
_entry.id   AF-A0A9W4TJC3-F1
#
_cell.length_a   1.000
_cell.length_b   1.000
_cell.length_c   1.000
_cell.angle_alpha   90.00
_cell.angle_beta   90.00
_cell.angle_gamma   90.00
#
_symmetry.space_group_name_H-M   'P 1'
#
loop_
_entity.id
_entity.type
_entity.pdbx_description
1 polymer ?
#
loop_
_entity_poly.entity_id
_entity_poly.type
_entity_poly.pdbx_seq_one_letter_code
_entity_poly.pdbx_strand_id
1 'polypeptide(L)'
;MQKKEILLEGIGKKYFEKNCLGCHANKGAKDNFLEYSIKNQKYRVDFFRDYITKQDSLLRNGNKDALAIKEWSNYNSYFHSFVFNKSEAEAIFYYLKK
;
A
#
# COMPACT_ATOMS: atom_id res chain seq x y z
N MET A 1 10.59 -8.28 21.39
CA MET A 1 9.58 -7.60 20.55
C MET A 1 10.12 -6.33 19.89
N GLN A 2 10.66 -5.37 20.64
CA GLN A 2 11.08 -4.05 20.13
C GLN A 2 12.08 -4.07 18.95
N LYS A 3 13.10 -4.94 18.97
CA LYS A 3 14.08 -5.06 17.86
C LYS A 3 13.45 -5.54 16.53
N LYS A 4 12.47 -6.43 16.60
CA LYS A 4 11.77 -6.97 15.42
C LYS A 4 10.87 -5.90 14.79
N GLU A 5 10.22 -5.09 15.62
CA GLU A 5 9.38 -3.98 15.17
C GLU A 5 10.19 -2.90 14.47
N ILE A 6 11.33 -2.48 15.06
CA ILE A 6 12.24 -1.49 14.46
C ILE A 6 12.77 -1.99 13.11
N LEU A 7 13.12 -3.28 13.02
CA LEU A 7 13.59 -3.87 11.77
C LEU A 7 12.51 -3.85 10.68
N LEU A 8 11.28 -4.28 11.01
CA LEU A 8 10.15 -4.27 10.07
C LEU A 8 9.80 -2.86 9.61
N GLU A 9 9.84 -1.89 10.53
CA GLU A 9 9.61 -0.48 10.22
C GLU A 9 10.68 0.07 9.27
N GLY A 10 11.96 -0.21 9.55
CA GLY A 10 13.07 0.22 8.71
C GLY A 10 13.03 -0.39 7.30
N ILE A 11 12.68 -1.67 7.20
CA ILE A 11 12.47 -2.35 5.92
C ILE A 11 11.31 -1.71 5.16
N GLY A 12 10.16 -1.53 5.82
CA GLY A 12 8.98 -0.93 5.23
C GLY A 12 9.22 0.49 4.72
N LYS A 13 9.91 1.31 5.52
CA LYS A 13 10.34 2.66 5.15
C LYS A 13 11.16 2.63 3.86
N LYS A 14 12.20 1.79 3.80
CA LYS A 14 13.09 1.68 2.63
C LYS A 14 12.31 1.32 1.35
N TYR A 15 11.40 0.36 1.42
CA TYR A 15 10.59 -0.01 0.25
C TYR A 15 9.59 1.08 -0.14
N PHE A 16 8.94 1.72 0.84
CA PHE A 16 8.03 2.83 0.59
C PHE A 16 8.73 4.01 -0.10
N GLU A 17 9.86 4.45 0.45
CA GLU A 17 10.63 5.58 -0.07
C GLU A 17 11.12 5.33 -1.49
N LYS A 18 11.54 4.09 -1.78
CA LYS A 18 12.07 3.73 -3.10
C LYS A 18 10.99 3.56 -4.17
N ASN A 19 9.80 3.02 -3.82
CA ASN A 19 8.85 2.53 -4.82
C ASN A 19 7.50 3.25 -4.80
N CYS A 20 7.10 3.85 -3.68
CA CYS A 20 5.77 4.44 -3.51
C CYS A 20 5.79 5.97 -3.57
N LEU A 21 6.85 6.61 -3.07
CA LEU A 21 6.95 8.08 -3.02
C LEU A 21 6.92 8.78 -4.38
N GLY A 22 7.27 8.08 -5.46
CA GLY A 22 7.21 8.67 -6.81
C GLY A 22 5.79 9.07 -7.23
N CYS A 23 4.78 8.44 -6.64
CA CYS A 23 3.37 8.65 -6.98
C CYS A 23 2.48 9.01 -5.77
N HIS A 24 2.96 8.74 -4.56
CA HIS A 24 2.23 9.00 -3.32
C HIS A 24 2.92 10.05 -2.46
N ALA A 25 2.12 10.80 -1.69
CA ALA A 25 2.63 11.73 -0.70
C ALA A 25 3.48 11.02 0.37
N ASN A 26 4.35 11.78 1.02
CA ASN A 26 5.21 11.26 2.08
C ASN A 26 4.39 10.84 3.32
N LYS A 27 4.93 9.91 4.11
CA LYS A 27 4.32 9.53 5.38
C LYS A 27 4.24 10.74 6.32
N GLY A 28 3.09 10.96 6.92
CA GLY A 28 2.74 12.10 7.77
C GLY A 28 2.21 13.31 7.01
N ALA A 29 2.21 13.29 5.67
CA ALA A 29 1.63 14.38 4.89
C ALA A 29 0.10 14.39 5.02
N LYS A 30 -0.50 15.58 5.11
CA LYS A 30 -1.95 15.75 5.34
C LYS A 30 -2.82 15.18 4.22
N ASP A 31 -2.29 15.16 3.01
CA ASP A 31 -2.91 14.67 1.78
C ASP A 31 -2.51 13.23 1.43
N ASN A 32 -1.85 12.50 2.35
CA ASN A 32 -1.48 11.11 2.13
C ASN A 32 -2.69 10.16 2.29
N PHE A 33 -3.45 10.01 1.21
CA PHE A 33 -4.59 9.10 1.16
C PHE A 33 -4.23 7.63 1.41
N LEU A 34 -3.03 7.20 1.03
CA LEU A 34 -2.59 5.82 1.23
C LEU A 34 -2.39 5.54 2.72
N GLU A 35 -1.62 6.38 3.41
CA GLU A 35 -1.41 6.27 4.85
C GLU A 35 -2.72 6.39 5.62
N TYR A 36 -3.56 7.37 5.26
CA TYR A 36 -4.88 7.54 5.87
C TYR A 36 -5.73 6.28 5.72
N SER A 37 -5.77 5.67 4.53
CA SER A 37 -6.56 4.45 4.29
C SER A 37 -6.07 3.26 5.13
N ILE A 38 -4.76 3.12 5.30
CA ILE A 38 -4.16 2.06 6.12
C ILE A 38 -4.42 2.29 7.61
N LYS A 39 -4.23 3.51 8.11
CA LYS A 39 -4.44 3.86 9.53
C LYS A 39 -5.90 3.72 9.96
N ASN A 40 -6.84 4.06 9.09
CA ASN A 40 -8.27 3.93 9.36
C ASN A 40 -8.83 2.53 9.05
N GLN A 41 -7.96 1.53 8.86
CA GLN A 41 -8.34 0.13 8.62
C GLN A 41 -9.30 -0.06 7.44
N LYS A 42 -9.28 0.86 6.48
CA LYS A 42 -10.14 0.78 5.28
C LYS A 42 -9.81 -0.46 4.46
N TYR A 43 -8.54 -0.88 4.47
CA TYR A 43 -8.06 -2.05 3.76
C TYR A 43 -7.22 -2.96 4.66
N ARG A 44 -7.45 -4.26 4.51
CA ARG A 44 -6.65 -5.30 5.15
C ARG A 44 -5.30 -5.47 4.44
N VAL A 45 -4.33 -6.04 5.16
CA VAL A 45 -2.95 -6.24 4.66
C VAL A 45 -2.87 -7.19 3.46
N ASP A 46 -3.74 -8.20 3.40
CA ASP A 46 -3.86 -9.12 2.27
C ASP A 46 -4.32 -8.39 1.01
N PHE A 47 -5.37 -7.58 1.12
CA PHE A 47 -5.81 -6.72 0.02
C PHE A 47 -4.71 -5.75 -0.40
N PHE A 48 -4.07 -5.05 0.54
CA PHE A 48 -2.98 -4.12 0.22
C PHE A 48 -1.87 -4.80 -0.59
N ARG A 49 -1.40 -5.98 -0.14
CA ARG A 49 -0.38 -6.76 -0.86
C ARG A 49 -0.85 -7.11 -2.26
N ASP A 50 -2.05 -7.66 -2.40
CA ASP A 50 -2.55 -8.10 -3.70
C ASP A 50 -2.82 -6.90 -4.62
N TYR A 51 -3.23 -5.76 -4.06
CA TYR A 51 -3.44 -4.52 -4.79
C TYR A 51 -2.14 -3.98 -5.36
N ILE A 52 -1.07 -3.87 -4.58
CA ILE A 52 0.19 -3.31 -5.08
C ILE A 52 0.97 -4.26 -6.01
N THR A 53 0.69 -5.57 -5.97
CA THR A 53 1.40 -6.58 -6.77
C THR A 53 0.59 -7.10 -7.96
N LYS A 54 -0.74 -7.06 -7.88
CA LYS A 54 -1.66 -7.71 -8.83
C LYS A 54 -2.96 -6.91 -9.04
N GLN A 55 -2.90 -5.57 -8.98
CA GLN A 55 -4.07 -4.68 -9.17
C GLN A 55 -4.89 -5.08 -10.39
N ASP A 56 -4.18 -5.38 -11.46
CA ASP A 56 -4.71 -5.72 -12.75
C ASP A 56 -5.60 -6.98 -12.73
N SER A 57 -5.15 -8.00 -12.00
CA SER A 57 -5.91 -9.22 -11.76
C SER A 57 -7.15 -8.94 -10.90
N LEU A 58 -7.01 -8.10 -9.88
CA LEU A 58 -8.15 -7.71 -9.03
C LEU A 58 -9.24 -7.00 -9.83
N LEU A 59 -8.85 -6.06 -10.72
CA LEU A 59 -9.78 -5.34 -11.57
C LEU A 59 -10.48 -6.26 -12.56
N ARG A 60 -9.75 -7.13 -13.26
CA ARG A 60 -10.33 -8.10 -14.22
C ARG A 60 -11.31 -9.06 -13.55
N ASN A 61 -11.05 -9.45 -12.31
CA ASN A 61 -11.90 -10.36 -11.55
C ASN A 61 -13.03 -9.64 -10.79
N GLY A 62 -13.24 -8.33 -11.03
CA GLY A 62 -14.33 -7.58 -10.43
C GLY A 62 -14.21 -7.41 -8.91
N ASN A 63 -12.99 -7.36 -8.37
CA ASN A 63 -12.80 -7.11 -6.94
C ASN A 63 -13.37 -5.73 -6.57
N LYS A 64 -14.34 -5.74 -5.65
CA LYS A 64 -15.14 -4.56 -5.29
C LYS A 64 -14.28 -3.42 -4.74
N ASP A 65 -13.31 -3.71 -3.88
CA ASP A 65 -12.45 -2.69 -3.28
C ASP A 65 -11.52 -2.06 -4.32
N ALA A 66 -10.95 -2.88 -5.23
CA ALA A 66 -10.11 -2.37 -6.32
C ALA A 66 -10.90 -1.50 -7.31
N LEU A 67 -12.13 -1.90 -7.65
CA LEU A 67 -13.02 -1.11 -8.50
C LEU A 67 -13.43 0.21 -7.82
N ALA A 68 -13.77 0.18 -6.53
CA ALA A 68 -14.13 1.38 -5.78
C ALA A 68 -12.97 2.40 -5.72
N ILE A 69 -11.72 1.93 -5.56
CA ILE A 69 -10.55 2.82 -5.62
C ILE A 69 -10.38 3.43 -7.01
N LYS A 70 -10.54 2.63 -8.06
CA LYS A 70 -10.45 3.10 -9.45
C LYS A 70 -11.47 4.19 -9.73
N GLU A 71 -12.72 4.00 -9.30
CA GLU A 71 -13.79 5.00 -9.43
C GLU A 71 -13.51 6.26 -8.59
N TRP A 72 -13.13 6.11 -7.32
CA TRP A 72 -12.82 7.23 -6.43
C TRP A 72 -11.67 8.10 -6.96
N SER A 73 -10.69 7.49 -7.61
CA SER A 73 -9.56 8.19 -8.23
C SER A 73 -9.89 8.87 -9.57
N ASN A 74 -11.17 8.85 -9.97
CA ASN A 74 -11.63 9.29 -11.29
C ASN A 74 -10.82 8.64 -12.43
N TYR A 75 -10.58 7.33 -12.32
CA TYR A 75 -9.80 6.54 -13.28
C TYR A 75 -8.31 6.94 -13.43
N ASN A 76 -7.82 7.85 -12.58
CA ASN A 76 -6.42 8.27 -12.53
C ASN A 76 -5.60 7.45 -11.52
N SER A 77 -6.14 6.36 -10.97
CA SER A 77 -5.37 5.48 -10.08
C SER A 77 -4.15 4.95 -10.82
N TYR A 78 -2.98 5.14 -10.22
CA TYR A 78 -1.75 4.50 -10.68
C TYR A 78 -1.93 2.99 -10.77
N PHE A 79 -1.33 2.41 -11.79
CA PHE A 79 -1.39 0.99 -12.06
C PHE A 79 -0.20 0.30 -11.39
N HIS A 80 -0.49 -0.57 -10.44
CA HIS A 80 0.51 -1.26 -9.64
C HIS A 80 0.74 -2.69 -10.15
N SER A 81 2.01 -3.05 -10.29
CA SER A 81 2.47 -4.40 -10.61
C SER A 81 3.86 -4.66 -10.02
N PHE A 82 4.06 -4.28 -8.75
CA PHE A 82 5.37 -4.42 -8.11
C PHE A 82 5.72 -5.89 -7.87
N VAL A 83 7.01 -6.21 -7.98
CA VAL A 83 7.55 -7.54 -7.68
C VAL A 83 8.00 -7.57 -6.22
N PHE A 84 7.03 -7.59 -5.30
CA PHE A 84 7.27 -7.78 -3.87
C PHE A 84 6.89 -9.18 -3.43
N ASN A 85 7.71 -9.79 -2.58
CA ASN A 85 7.31 -10.95 -1.81
C ASN A 85 6.37 -10.53 -0.67
N LYS A 86 5.77 -11.53 0.00
CA LYS A 86 4.81 -11.31 1.09
C LYS A 86 5.38 -10.39 2.19
N SER A 87 6.59 -10.68 2.67
CA SER A 87 7.19 -9.94 3.78
C SER A 87 7.54 -8.50 3.42
N GLU A 88 7.95 -8.24 2.18
CA GLU A 88 8.26 -6.88 1.71
C GLU A 88 7.00 -6.01 1.66
N ALA A 89 5.92 -6.53 1.07
CA ALA A 89 4.64 -5.82 1.03
C ALA A 89 4.06 -5.59 2.45
N GLU A 90 4.12 -6.60 3.30
CA GLU A 90 3.66 -6.49 4.69
C GLU A 90 4.49 -5.50 5.51
N ALA A 91 5.80 -5.38 5.24
CA ALA A 91 6.65 -4.39 5.88
C ALA A 91 6.24 -2.95 5.50
N ILE A 92 5.92 -2.69 4.23
CA ILE A 92 5.41 -1.38 3.79
C ILE A 92 4.11 -1.05 4.54
N PHE A 93 3.16 -2.00 4.58
CA PHE A 93 1.90 -1.82 5.29
C PHE A 93 2.12 -1.51 6.77
N TYR A 94 3.03 -2.24 7.42
CA TYR A 94 3.39 -2.02 8.81
C TYR A 94 3.97 -0.62 9.05
N TYR A 95 4.90 -0.18 8.20
CA TYR A 95 5.51 1.15 8.27
C TYR A 95 4.48 2.29 8.15
N LEU A 96 3.52 2.15 7.23
CA LEU A 96 2.45 3.14 7.03
C LEU A 96 1.38 3.11 8.13
N LYS A 97 1.19 1.96 8.79
CA LYS A 97 0.24 1.82 9.89
C LYS A 97 0.70 2.49 11.19
N LYS A 98 2.01 2.47 11.45
CA LYS A 98 2.63 3.12 12.63
C LYS A 98 2.50 4.64 12.56
#